data_AF-A0A8I2BIF3-F1
#
_entry.id   AF-A0A8I2BIF3-F1
#
_cell.length_a   1.000
_cell.length_b   1.000
_cell.length_c   1.000
_cell.angle_alpha   90.00
_cell.angle_beta   90.00
_cell.angle_gamma   90.00
#
_symmetry.space_group_name_H-M   'P 1'
#
loop_
_entity.id
_entity.type
_entity.pdbx_description
1 polymer ?
#
loop_
_entity_poly.entity_id
_entity_poly.type
_entity_poly.pdbx_seq_one_letter_code
_entity_poly.pdbx_strand_id
1 'polypeptide(L)'
;MIENVLIAPLEKVISRIGNGIAEAQHAMDMNSAATQVMIDNDPALSEKGLEAHWYHMPETEVTLKLSLNMKREDTKKNGKLVSRKHRLFAAPLNAEYSNTYNTDISGTSEIRFKVVSIPPPGTRE
;
A
#
# COMPACT_ATOMS: atom_id res chain seq x y z
N MET A 1 -6.57 22.13 -13.60
CA MET A 1 -6.06 20.74 -13.58
C MET A 1 -5.20 20.54 -12.34
N ILE A 2 -5.82 20.37 -11.18
CA ILE A 2 -5.16 20.05 -9.89
C ILE A 2 -5.26 18.54 -9.62
N GLU A 3 -6.30 17.88 -10.15
CA GLU A 3 -6.54 16.43 -10.05
C GLU A 3 -5.38 15.58 -10.61
N ASN A 4 -4.79 15.94 -11.75
CA ASN A 4 -3.79 15.09 -12.41
C ASN A 4 -2.41 14.98 -11.71
N VAL A 5 -2.07 15.87 -10.78
CA VAL A 5 -0.73 15.89 -10.17
C VAL A 5 -0.60 14.87 -9.03
N LEU A 6 -1.71 14.51 -8.37
CA LEU A 6 -1.70 13.62 -7.20
C LEU A 6 -2.20 12.19 -7.49
N ILE A 7 -2.96 11.98 -8.56
CA ILE A 7 -3.60 10.69 -8.84
C ILE A 7 -2.56 9.65 -9.28
N ALA A 8 -1.68 9.97 -10.23
CA ALA A 8 -0.71 9.02 -10.76
C ALA A 8 0.28 8.45 -9.72
N PRO A 9 0.81 9.24 -8.74
CA PRO A 9 1.60 8.68 -7.65
C PRO A 9 0.81 7.76 -6.72
N LEU A 10 -0.46 8.09 -6.44
CA LEU A 10 -1.30 7.29 -5.54
C LEU A 10 -1.67 5.94 -6.16
N GLU A 11 -2.01 5.91 -7.45
CA GLU A 11 -2.26 4.67 -8.20
C GLU A 11 -1.06 3.71 -8.13
N LYS A 12 0.16 4.26 -8.30
CA LYS A 12 1.39 3.47 -8.19
C LYS A 12 1.60 2.92 -6.77
N VAL A 13 1.28 3.69 -5.74
CA VAL A 13 1.37 3.22 -4.34
C VAL A 13 0.38 2.08 -4.11
N ILE A 14 -0.88 2.26 -4.49
CA ILE A 14 -1.93 1.24 -4.34
C ILE A 14 -1.54 -0.03 -5.10
N SER A 15 -1.09 0.09 -6.36
CA SER A 15 -0.65 -1.05 -7.17
C SER A 15 0.53 -1.79 -6.56
N ARG A 16 1.52 -1.08 -6.02
CA ARG A 16 2.67 -1.71 -5.32
C ARG A 16 2.23 -2.46 -4.08
N ILE A 17 1.31 -1.90 -3.29
CA ILE A 17 0.76 -2.56 -2.10
C ILE A 17 0.02 -3.83 -2.51
N GLY A 18 -0.86 -3.74 -3.52
CA GLY A 18 -1.60 -4.91 -4.04
C GLY A 18 -0.67 -6.02 -4.52
N ASN A 19 0.37 -5.69 -5.28
CA ASN A 19 1.36 -6.67 -5.73
C ASN A 19 2.12 -7.31 -4.57
N GLY A 20 2.51 -6.52 -3.55
CA GLY A 20 3.19 -7.03 -2.37
C GLY A 20 2.33 -8.01 -1.56
N ILE A 21 1.03 -7.73 -1.42
CA ILE A 21 0.08 -8.65 -0.77
C ILE A 21 -0.03 -9.96 -1.56
N ALA A 22 -0.17 -9.87 -2.88
CA ALA A 22 -0.26 -11.05 -3.74
C ALA A 22 1.02 -11.91 -3.70
N GLU A 23 2.19 -11.28 -3.73
CA GLU A 23 3.48 -11.96 -3.63
C GLU A 23 3.65 -12.64 -2.26
N ALA A 24 3.23 -11.97 -1.18
CA ALA A 24 3.25 -12.55 0.17
C ALA A 24 2.33 -13.77 0.27
N GLN A 25 1.11 -13.71 -0.27
CA GLN A 25 0.20 -14.86 -0.28
C GLN A 25 0.80 -16.02 -1.08
N HIS A 26 1.35 -15.73 -2.26
CA HIS A 26 1.98 -16.74 -3.10
C HIS A 26 3.17 -17.42 -2.40
N ALA A 27 4.01 -16.64 -1.70
CA ALA A 27 5.13 -17.19 -0.95
C ALA A 27 4.69 -18.12 0.19
N MET A 28 3.61 -17.79 0.89
CA MET A 28 3.04 -18.68 1.92
C MET A 28 2.53 -19.98 1.31
N ASP A 29 1.77 -19.90 0.20
CA ASP A 29 1.23 -21.08 -0.49
C ASP A 29 2.35 -22.02 -0.96
N MET A 30 3.41 -21.45 -1.54
CA MET A 30 4.56 -22.22 -2.01
C MET A 30 5.32 -22.87 -0.85
N ASN A 31 5.42 -22.22 0.30
CA ASN A 31 6.05 -22.79 1.49
C ASN A 31 5.24 -23.96 2.06
N SER A 32 3.92 -23.79 2.19
CA SER A 32 3.02 -24.88 2.60
C SER A 32 3.08 -26.06 1.64
N ALA A 33 3.07 -25.82 0.33
CA ALA A 33 3.20 -26.86 -0.68
C ALA A 33 4.55 -27.59 -0.60
N ALA A 34 5.65 -26.86 -0.48
CA ALA A 34 6.99 -27.44 -0.34
C ALA A 34 7.12 -28.29 0.94
N THR A 35 6.52 -27.82 2.04
CA THR A 35 6.47 -28.56 3.30
C THR A 35 5.66 -29.84 3.16
N GLN A 36 4.51 -29.81 2.46
CA GLN A 36 3.72 -31.01 2.21
C GLN A 36 4.52 -32.04 1.41
N VAL A 37 5.21 -31.60 0.35
CA VAL A 37 6.07 -32.47 -0.45
C VAL A 37 7.20 -33.07 0.40
N MET A 38 7.78 -32.32 1.34
CA MET A 38 8.78 -32.87 2.26
C MET A 38 8.17 -33.98 3.14
N ILE A 39 6.99 -33.75 3.71
CA ILE A 39 6.29 -34.71 4.57
C ILE A 39 5.96 -35.99 3.79
N ASP A 40 5.42 -35.85 2.58
CA ASP A 40 5.01 -36.98 1.74
C ASP A 40 6.20 -37.85 1.33
N ASN A 41 7.40 -37.26 1.20
CA ASN A 41 8.62 -37.97 0.83
C ASN A 41 9.42 -38.53 2.02
N ASP A 42 9.01 -38.24 3.26
CA ASP A 42 9.60 -38.82 4.47
C ASP A 42 8.64 -39.86 5.08
N PRO A 43 8.91 -41.17 4.94
CA PRO A 43 8.06 -42.21 5.51
C PRO A 43 7.83 -42.06 7.01
N ALA A 44 8.82 -41.57 7.78
CA ALA A 44 8.68 -41.40 9.22
C ALA A 44 7.72 -40.26 9.61
N LEU A 45 7.49 -39.30 8.70
CA LEU A 45 6.53 -38.21 8.87
C LEU A 45 5.17 -38.56 8.25
N SER A 46 5.18 -39.18 7.06
CA SER A 46 3.98 -39.61 6.33
C SER A 46 3.21 -40.70 7.08
N GLU A 47 3.89 -41.71 7.65
CA GLU A 47 3.25 -42.77 8.45
C GLU A 47 2.59 -42.23 9.72
N LYS A 48 2.99 -41.04 10.18
CA LYS A 48 2.38 -40.35 11.32
C LYS A 48 1.15 -39.53 10.94
N GLY A 49 0.79 -39.48 9.66
CA GLY A 49 -0.35 -38.72 9.14
C GLY A 49 -0.17 -37.21 9.32
N LEU A 50 1.06 -36.71 9.27
CA LEU A 50 1.32 -35.28 9.32
C LEU A 50 0.90 -34.61 8.00
N GLU A 51 0.42 -33.38 8.10
CA GLU A 51 0.08 -32.53 6.96
C GLU A 51 0.64 -31.14 7.19
N ALA A 52 1.03 -30.45 6.11
CA ALA A 52 1.49 -29.09 6.17
C ALA A 52 0.32 -28.14 6.49
N HIS A 53 0.59 -27.14 7.32
CA HIS A 53 -0.37 -26.07 7.57
C HIS A 53 -0.40 -25.08 6.40
N TRP A 54 -1.60 -24.75 5.93
CA TRP A 54 -1.85 -23.73 4.91
C TRP A 54 -2.26 -22.42 5.58
N TYR A 55 -1.39 -21.42 5.46
CA TYR A 55 -1.66 -20.08 5.98
C TYR A 55 -2.32 -19.22 4.90
N HIS A 56 -3.31 -18.43 5.31
CA HIS A 56 -4.03 -17.53 4.43
C HIS A 56 -4.12 -16.15 5.05
N MET A 57 -4.03 -15.10 4.23
CA MET A 57 -4.36 -13.72 4.60
C MET A 57 -5.80 -13.43 4.15
N PRO A 58 -6.83 -13.81 4.92
CA PRO A 58 -8.24 -13.64 4.52
C PRO A 58 -8.63 -12.18 4.35
N GLU A 59 -7.96 -11.31 5.10
CA GLU A 59 -8.21 -9.88 5.12
C GLU A 59 -6.89 -9.14 5.33
N THR A 60 -6.71 -8.04 4.59
CA THR A 60 -5.61 -7.11 4.79
C THR A 60 -6.14 -5.69 4.80
N GLU A 61 -6.04 -5.03 5.95
CA GLU A 61 -6.36 -3.61 6.10
C GLU A 61 -5.11 -2.75 5.89
N VAL A 62 -5.25 -1.72 5.05
CA VAL A 62 -4.16 -0.80 4.74
C VAL A 62 -4.62 0.62 5.05
N THR A 63 -3.84 1.32 5.89
CA THR A 63 -4.05 2.74 6.21
C THR A 63 -2.87 3.55 5.71
N LEU A 64 -3.12 4.46 4.76
CA LEU A 64 -2.14 5.39 4.24
C LEU A 64 -2.41 6.80 4.76
N LYS A 65 -1.45 7.36 5.49
CA LYS A 65 -1.49 8.76 5.97
C LYS A 65 -0.57 9.62 5.10
N LEU A 66 -1.12 10.71 4.56
CA LEU A 66 -0.43 11.64 3.67
C LEU A 66 -0.34 13.03 4.30
N SER A 67 0.84 13.65 4.19
CA SER A 67 0.99 15.09 4.40
C SER A 67 0.83 15.82 3.07
N LEU A 68 -0.09 16.79 3.04
CA LEU A 68 -0.36 17.65 1.90
C LEU A 68 0.20 19.06 2.19
N ASN A 69 1.08 19.54 1.31
CA ASN A 69 1.72 20.85 1.39
C ASN A 69 1.42 21.64 0.12
N MET A 70 0.87 22.85 0.23
CA MET A 70 0.61 23.70 -0.94
C MET A 70 1.52 24.92 -0.97
N LYS A 71 2.33 25.05 -2.03
CA LYS A 71 3.16 26.23 -2.29
C LYS A 71 2.46 27.17 -3.28
N ARG A 72 2.37 28.44 -2.90
CA ARG A 72 1.89 29.51 -3.79
C ARG A 72 3.09 30.19 -4.45
N GLU A 73 3.16 30.12 -5.77
CA GLU A 73 4.16 30.84 -6.58
C GLU A 73 3.49 32.01 -7.30
N ASP A 74 3.66 33.21 -6.74
CA ASP A 74 3.21 34.46 -7.36
C ASP A 74 4.35 35.01 -8.23
N THR A 75 4.17 35.02 -9.56
CA THR A 75 5.07 35.69 -10.49
C THR A 75 4.63 37.13 -10.67
N LYS A 76 5.46 38.10 -10.23
CA LYS A 76 5.23 39.53 -10.44
C LYS A 76 6.17 40.07 -11.52
N LYS A 77 5.65 40.88 -12.44
CA LYS A 77 6.43 41.64 -13.44
C LYS A 77 6.05 43.11 -13.28
N ASN A 78 7.03 43.98 -13.09
CA ASN A 78 6.82 45.42 -12.79
C ASN A 78 5.82 45.66 -11.63
N GLY A 79 5.94 44.91 -10.53
CA GLY A 79 5.09 45.08 -9.34
C GLY A 79 3.63 44.58 -9.49
N LYS A 80 3.15 44.33 -10.71
CA LYS A 80 1.85 43.70 -10.97
C LYS A 80 1.96 42.18 -10.98
N LEU A 81 0.99 41.52 -10.36
CA LEU A 81 0.86 40.07 -10.38
C LEU A 81 0.54 39.61 -11.81
N VAL A 82 1.44 38.85 -12.43
CA VAL A 82 1.30 38.35 -13.81
C VAL A 82 0.83 36.91 -13.84
N SER A 83 1.26 36.09 -12.88
CA SER A 83 0.74 34.73 -12.75
C SER A 83 0.71 34.30 -11.29
N ARG A 84 -0.30 33.52 -10.93
CA ARG A 84 -0.41 32.83 -9.65
C ARG A 84 -0.50 31.34 -9.95
N LYS A 85 0.52 30.59 -9.52
CA LYS A 85 0.54 29.13 -9.63
C LYS A 85 0.42 28.52 -8.24
N HIS A 86 -0.46 27.54 -8.11
CA HIS A 86 -0.55 26.70 -6.93
C HIS A 86 0.14 25.37 -7.26
N ARG A 87 1.12 24.96 -6.44
CA ARG A 87 1.71 23.63 -6.51
C ARG A 87 1.39 22.87 -5.24
N LEU A 88 0.83 21.67 -5.39
CA LEU A 88 0.49 20.79 -4.28
C LEU A 88 1.54 19.66 -4.24
N PHE A 89 2.07 19.40 -3.05
CA PHE A 89 3.02 18.34 -2.77
C PHE A 89 2.36 17.38 -1.78
N ALA A 90 2.37 16.08 -2.08
CA ALA A 90 1.91 15.04 -1.17
C ALA A 90 3.06 14.09 -0.88
N ALA A 91 3.28 13.74 0.38
CA ALA A 91 4.27 12.75 0.79
C ALA A 91 3.66 11.80 1.84
N PRO A 92 4.01 10.50 1.80
CA PRO A 92 3.62 9.57 2.85
C PRO A 92 4.25 9.96 4.19
N LEU A 93 3.45 9.92 5.25
CA LEU A 93 3.89 10.13 6.62
C LEU A 93 4.55 8.85 7.14
N ASN A 94 5.85 8.72 6.93
CA ASN A 94 6.68 7.71 7.59
C ASN A 94 7.57 8.41 8.63
N ALA A 95 7.86 7.75 9.76
CA ALA A 95 8.49 8.31 10.96
C ALA A 95 9.89 8.96 10.77
N GLU A 96 10.46 8.97 9.56
CA GLU A 96 11.76 9.56 9.23
C GLU A 96 11.68 10.80 8.31
N TYR A 97 10.49 11.27 7.93
CA TYR A 97 10.37 12.45 7.07
C TYR A 97 10.39 13.76 7.88
N SER A 98 11.59 14.28 8.13
CA SER A 98 11.84 15.64 8.61
C SER A 98 11.31 16.66 7.60
N ASN A 99 10.16 17.26 7.90
CA ASN A 99 9.49 18.25 7.06
C ASN A 99 10.21 19.61 7.16
N THR A 100 11.23 19.84 6.33
CA THR A 100 11.95 21.14 6.24
C THR A 100 11.39 22.06 5.15
N TYR A 101 10.10 21.96 4.79
CA TYR A 101 9.49 22.86 3.82
C TYR A 101 8.67 23.96 4.53
N ASN A 102 9.18 25.19 4.45
CA ASN A 102 8.48 26.40 4.89
C ASN A 102 7.25 26.59 3.98
N THR A 103 6.04 26.29 4.49
CA THR A 103 4.82 26.18 3.67
C THR A 103 3.68 27.06 4.21
N ASP A 104 2.88 27.67 3.33
CA ASP A 104 1.79 28.57 3.70
C ASP A 104 0.52 27.85 4.20
N ILE A 105 0.28 26.60 3.77
CA ILE A 105 -0.89 25.77 4.15
C ILE A 105 -0.48 24.28 4.18
N SER A 106 -0.72 23.64 5.32
CA SER A 106 -0.50 22.20 5.56
C SER A 106 -1.81 21.48 5.89
N GLY A 107 -2.02 20.28 5.35
CA GLY A 107 -3.15 19.40 5.68
C GLY A 107 -2.75 17.94 5.69
N THR A 108 -3.59 17.09 6.29
CA THR A 108 -3.41 15.63 6.30
C THR A 108 -4.56 14.94 5.57
N SER A 109 -4.28 13.80 4.94
CA SER A 109 -5.27 12.94 4.29
C SER A 109 -5.04 11.50 4.71
N GLU A 110 -6.12 10.74 4.87
CA GLU A 110 -6.10 9.33 5.23
C GLU A 110 -6.90 8.51 4.22
N ILE A 111 -6.30 7.43 3.73
CA ILE A 111 -6.94 6.46 2.85
C ILE A 111 -6.91 5.11 3.55
N ARG A 112 -8.09 4.52 3.75
CA ARG A 112 -8.27 3.18 4.30
C ARG A 112 -8.89 2.28 3.24
N PHE A 113 -8.30 1.13 3.00
CA PHE A 113 -8.90 0.09 2.18
C PHE A 113 -8.63 -1.30 2.77
N LYS A 114 -9.54 -2.22 2.45
CA LYS A 114 -9.56 -3.59 2.96
C LYS A 114 -9.55 -4.54 1.76
N VAL A 115 -8.51 -5.35 1.66
CA VAL A 115 -8.42 -6.43 0.67
C VAL A 115 -8.98 -7.68 1.32
N VAL A 116 -9.95 -8.33 0.67
CA VAL A 116 -10.58 -9.55 1.18
C VAL A 116 -10.52 -10.65 0.14
N SER A 117 -10.42 -11.88 0.61
CA SER A 117 -10.55 -13.06 -0.23
C SER A 117 -11.98 -13.22 -0.73
N ILE A 118 -12.11 -13.62 -2.00
CA ILE A 118 -13.40 -13.92 -2.64
C ILE A 118 -13.33 -15.35 -3.18
N PRO A 119 -14.20 -16.28 -2.74
CA PRO A 119 -15.29 -16.09 -1.77
C PRO A 119 -14.80 -15.88 -0.31
N PRO A 120 -15.59 -15.25 0.56
CA PRO A 120 -15.22 -15.04 1.95
C PRO A 120 -14.92 -16.37 2.67
N PRO A 121 -13.91 -16.42 3.57
CA PRO A 121 -13.63 -17.61 4.35
C PRO A 121 -14.83 -17.99 5.21
N GLY A 122 -15.29 -19.24 5.07
CA GLY A 122 -16.44 -19.76 5.82
C GLY A 122 -17.77 -19.75 5.06
N THR A 123 -17.84 -19.20 3.84
CA THR A 123 -19.01 -19.36 2.96
C THR A 123 -18.88 -20.65 2.15
N ARG A 124 -18.91 -21.79 2.82
CA ARG A 124 -19.29 -23.07 2.21
C ARG A 124 -20.69 -23.39 2.76
N GLU A 125 -21.69 -23.35 1.88
CA GLU A 125 -22.98 -24.03 2.13
C GLU A 125 -22.78 -25.54 2.18
#